data_AF-A0A7Y3I0K4-F1
#
_entry.id   AF-A0A7Y3I0K4-F1
#
_cell.length_a   1.000
_cell.length_b   1.000
_cell.length_c   1.000
_cell.angle_alpha   90.00
_cell.angle_beta   90.00
_cell.angle_gamma   90.00
#
_symmetry.space_group_name_H-M   'P 1'
#
loop_
_entity.id
_entity.type
_entity.pdbx_description
1 polymer ?
#
loop_
_entity_poly.entity_id
_entity_poly.type
_entity_poly.pdbx_seq_one_letter_code
_entity_poly.pdbx_strand_id
1 'polypeptide(L)'
;MKTKAFLGAAGLASVVIVLGQLNVEAVPGSATDPGEGGVFQPIGGGIGPDVIVCQLPSTVKWATSGTETSYSIATTSANIGDENLDWVASPSVRHPVISQNMYRYRDGVMEHIGQSWLKHSFCALQLTGCGPCAGGGGCLSFLRPGCRDPYSASRNGSQGGLGPKWQVNAHTGQFSVPWDQGAGTSGDFNRRLRVNNVDLDPDLNPGAKYFVSSMYVALDDAAANNRHNNASYRQVTVNPTTFNLAMSGSTVTETAAIEAWDDFVPSVVLQDVFVAEENVDGSMTDARYIVANNVTDNGDGTWDYEYAVYNMNSHRSVGAFSVPMAPGVNVTDIEFHDVNYHSGEAWDSTDWAVQVGADAITWQTEPYSDNEQANALRWDTMYNFRFTADTPPADATATMSLFRPGASADPTVVVSAPSAGEPCGGDFDGDGSVGFTDLVSLLSAWGPCVGCPQDLDGSGDVGFADLVSLLSAWNGCIGG
;
A
#
# COMPACT_ATOMS: atom_id res chain seq x y z
N MET A 1 -19.39 68.83 -44.52
CA MET A 1 -19.85 69.70 -43.41
C MET A 1 -21.10 69.05 -42.80
N LYS A 2 -21.07 68.72 -41.50
CA LYS A 2 -22.20 68.25 -40.63
C LYS A 2 -22.72 66.81 -40.93
N THR A 3 -22.48 65.78 -40.12
CA THR A 3 -22.88 65.44 -38.72
C THR A 3 -24.27 64.77 -38.60
N LYS A 4 -24.27 63.46 -38.27
CA LYS A 4 -25.23 62.63 -37.46
C LYS A 4 -26.67 62.50 -38.00
N ALA A 5 -27.46 61.44 -37.78
CA ALA A 5 -27.41 60.23 -36.95
C ALA A 5 -28.35 59.17 -37.59
N PHE A 6 -28.06 57.88 -37.43
CA PHE A 6 -29.08 56.83 -37.52
C PHE A 6 -29.45 56.42 -36.09
N LEU A 7 -30.76 56.42 -35.82
CA LEU A 7 -31.38 56.01 -34.56
C LEU A 7 -31.18 54.50 -34.36
N GLY A 8 -30.76 54.12 -33.15
CA GLY A 8 -30.50 52.73 -32.78
C GLY A 8 -31.75 51.96 -32.38
N ALA A 9 -31.68 50.65 -32.60
CA ALA A 9 -32.39 49.65 -31.81
C ALA A 9 -31.32 48.92 -30.98
N ALA A 10 -31.23 49.24 -29.69
CA ALA A 10 -30.39 48.53 -28.74
C ALA A 10 -31.17 47.35 -28.18
N GLY A 11 -30.81 46.14 -28.60
CA GLY A 11 -31.18 44.91 -27.90
C GLY A 11 -30.28 44.74 -26.68
N LEU A 12 -30.81 45.05 -25.51
CA LEU A 12 -30.17 44.78 -24.23
C LEU A 12 -30.16 43.25 -23.99
N ALA A 13 -28.98 42.65 -24.03
CA ALA A 13 -28.73 41.34 -23.45
C ALA A 13 -28.57 41.52 -21.93
N SER A 14 -29.61 41.17 -21.17
CA SER A 14 -29.53 41.07 -19.72
C SER A 14 -28.78 39.78 -19.35
N VAL A 15 -27.55 39.95 -18.86
CA VAL A 15 -26.81 38.91 -18.14
C VAL A 15 -27.55 38.66 -16.83
N VAL A 16 -28.19 37.50 -16.70
CA VAL A 16 -28.75 37.06 -15.42
C VAL A 16 -27.66 36.32 -14.66
N ILE A 17 -27.04 37.00 -13.70
CA ILE A 17 -26.25 36.37 -12.65
C ILE A 17 -27.26 35.76 -11.68
N VAL A 18 -27.57 34.47 -11.84
CA VAL A 18 -28.22 33.72 -10.78
C VAL A 18 -27.13 33.30 -9.79
N LEU A 19 -27.04 34.05 -8.70
CA LEU A 19 -26.42 33.61 -7.45
C LEU A 19 -27.17 32.36 -6.98
N GLY A 20 -26.67 31.18 -7.36
CA GLY A 20 -27.12 29.93 -6.79
C GLY A 20 -26.71 29.90 -5.32
N GLN A 21 -27.67 30.12 -4.43
CA GLN A 21 -27.52 29.79 -3.02
C GLN A 21 -27.16 28.30 -2.92
N LEU A 22 -25.93 28.03 -2.51
CA LEU A 22 -25.50 26.70 -2.09
C LEU A 22 -26.26 26.37 -0.80
N ASN A 23 -27.40 25.69 -0.92
CA ASN A 23 -28.00 25.01 0.22
C ASN A 23 -27.08 23.84 0.58
N VAL A 24 -26.29 24.04 1.62
CA VAL A 24 -25.45 23.03 2.25
C VAL A 24 -26.33 22.20 3.16
N GLU A 25 -26.76 21.03 2.69
CA GLU A 25 -27.27 19.99 3.58
C GLU A 25 -26.16 18.96 3.77
N ALA A 26 -25.47 19.05 4.91
CA ALA A 26 -24.75 17.92 5.47
C ALA A 26 -25.80 16.91 5.92
N VAL A 27 -25.90 15.78 5.22
CA VAL A 27 -26.84 14.71 5.60
C VAL A 27 -26.30 14.08 6.88
N PRO A 28 -27.03 14.13 8.01
CA PRO A 28 -26.69 13.32 9.17
C PRO A 28 -26.82 11.86 8.75
N GLY A 29 -25.74 11.09 8.84
CA GLY A 29 -25.80 9.65 8.63
C GLY A 29 -26.88 9.07 9.55
N SER A 30 -27.86 8.37 8.98
CA SER A 30 -28.91 7.70 9.74
C SER A 30 -28.27 6.66 10.65
N ALA A 31 -28.35 6.89 11.95
CA ALA A 31 -28.01 5.92 12.99
C ALA A 31 -29.02 4.77 12.97
N THR A 32 -28.79 3.79 12.10
CA THR A 32 -29.36 2.43 12.22
C THR A 32 -28.36 1.42 11.65
N ASP A 33 -27.24 1.22 12.34
CA ASP A 33 -26.52 -0.04 12.28
C ASP A 33 -26.61 -0.69 13.67
N PRO A 34 -27.42 -1.74 13.88
CA PRO A 34 -27.54 -2.40 15.16
C PRO A 34 -26.43 -3.44 15.26
N GLY A 35 -25.24 -3.02 15.69
CA GLY A 35 -24.09 -3.92 15.77
C GLY A 35 -22.87 -3.41 16.54
N GLU A 36 -23.02 -2.48 17.49
CA GLU A 36 -21.88 -2.01 18.30
C GLU A 36 -22.00 -2.46 19.77
N GLY A 37 -21.17 -3.45 20.11
CA GLY A 37 -20.87 -3.87 21.49
C GLY A 37 -19.39 -4.18 21.69
N GLY A 38 -18.52 -3.72 20.79
CA GLY A 38 -17.06 -3.82 20.97
C GLY A 38 -16.59 -2.75 21.95
N VAL A 39 -15.90 -3.18 23.01
CA VAL A 39 -15.27 -2.28 23.98
C VAL A 39 -14.13 -1.53 23.27
N PHE A 40 -14.36 -0.26 22.91
CA PHE A 40 -13.34 0.65 22.40
C PHE A 40 -12.28 0.90 23.50
N GLN A 41 -11.04 0.47 23.29
CA GLN A 41 -9.90 0.95 24.07
C GLN A 41 -9.54 2.38 23.64
N PRO A 42 -9.10 3.28 24.55
CA PRO A 42 -8.68 4.62 24.18
C PRO A 42 -7.42 4.53 23.30
N ILE A 43 -7.58 4.88 22.02
CA ILE A 43 -6.47 5.04 21.07
C ILE A 43 -5.67 6.25 21.56
N GLY A 44 -4.46 6.02 22.07
CA GLY A 44 -3.57 7.12 22.45
C GLY A 44 -2.92 7.68 21.21
N GLY A 45 -3.50 8.73 20.62
CA GLY A 45 -2.89 9.42 19.48
C GLY A 45 -1.58 10.11 19.86
N GLY A 46 -0.82 10.47 18.83
CA GLY A 46 0.43 11.19 18.99
C GLY A 46 0.27 12.61 19.57
N ILE A 47 1.40 13.23 19.92
CA ILE A 47 1.44 14.66 20.28
C ILE A 47 1.21 15.47 19.00
N GLY A 48 0.34 16.48 19.06
CA GLY A 48 -0.08 17.28 17.91
C GLY A 48 -1.32 16.71 17.21
N PRO A 49 -1.64 17.19 15.99
CA PRO A 49 -2.70 16.62 15.16
C PRO A 49 -2.37 15.19 14.70
N ASP A 50 -3.37 14.30 14.69
CA ASP A 50 -3.18 12.90 14.28
C ASP A 50 -4.46 12.41 13.58
N VAL A 51 -4.39 12.22 12.25
CA VAL A 51 -5.54 11.85 11.43
C VAL A 51 -5.58 10.35 11.15
N ILE A 52 -6.71 9.72 11.45
CA ILE A 52 -6.95 8.31 11.08
C ILE A 52 -8.21 8.17 10.24
N VAL A 53 -8.30 7.07 9.49
CA VAL A 53 -9.55 6.64 8.85
C VAL A 53 -10.30 5.72 9.78
N CYS A 54 -11.21 6.25 10.60
CA CYS A 54 -11.90 5.42 11.57
C CYS A 54 -13.02 4.54 10.96
N GLN A 55 -13.64 4.95 9.83
CA GLN A 55 -14.68 4.15 9.17
C GLN A 55 -14.66 4.30 7.64
N LEU A 56 -14.92 3.18 6.96
CA LEU A 56 -15.27 3.10 5.53
C LEU A 56 -16.72 2.61 5.39
N PRO A 57 -17.74 3.50 5.46
CA PRO A 57 -19.11 3.07 5.70
C PRO A 57 -19.88 2.59 4.45
N SER A 58 -19.56 3.07 3.25
CA SER A 58 -20.30 2.70 2.03
C SER A 58 -19.50 2.96 0.76
N THR A 59 -19.95 2.37 -0.34
CA THR A 59 -19.40 2.57 -1.69
C THR A 59 -20.50 3.04 -2.64
N VAL A 60 -20.10 3.74 -3.70
CA VAL A 60 -20.94 4.04 -4.86
C VAL A 60 -20.22 3.52 -6.10
N LYS A 61 -20.94 2.75 -6.91
CA LYS A 61 -20.54 2.42 -8.28
C LYS A 61 -21.10 3.49 -9.22
N TRP A 62 -20.27 4.04 -10.09
CA TRP A 62 -20.67 5.08 -11.04
C TRP A 62 -21.05 4.48 -12.39
N ALA A 63 -20.16 3.69 -13.00
CA ALA A 63 -20.43 3.02 -14.26
C ALA A 63 -19.55 1.78 -14.45
N THR A 64 -20.02 0.87 -15.30
CA THR A 64 -19.20 -0.16 -15.96
C THR A 64 -19.20 0.14 -17.45
N SER A 65 -18.03 0.22 -18.06
CA SER A 65 -17.88 0.52 -19.48
C SER A 65 -16.56 -0.04 -19.99
N GLY A 66 -16.59 -0.68 -21.16
CA GLY A 66 -15.41 -1.35 -21.70
C GLY A 66 -14.87 -2.40 -20.72
N THR A 67 -13.58 -2.29 -20.42
CA THR A 67 -12.83 -3.23 -19.57
C THR A 67 -12.81 -2.84 -18.10
N GLU A 68 -13.50 -1.78 -17.67
CA GLU A 68 -13.37 -1.27 -16.30
C GLU A 68 -14.71 -0.92 -15.65
N THR A 69 -14.67 -0.85 -14.32
CA THR A 69 -15.73 -0.32 -13.48
C THR A 69 -15.19 0.77 -12.57
N SER A 70 -15.99 1.81 -12.35
CA SER A 70 -15.64 2.98 -11.54
C SER A 70 -16.42 3.06 -10.23
N TYR A 71 -15.74 3.44 -9.17
CA TYR A 71 -16.25 3.50 -7.81
C TYR A 71 -15.84 4.77 -7.06
N SER A 72 -16.45 4.94 -5.89
CA SER A 72 -15.96 5.82 -4.83
C SER A 72 -16.35 5.23 -3.48
N ILE A 73 -15.55 5.53 -2.46
CA ILE A 73 -15.64 4.98 -1.12
C ILE A 73 -15.95 6.14 -0.17
N ALA A 74 -16.96 5.98 0.67
CA ALA A 74 -17.24 6.90 1.76
C ALA A 74 -16.14 6.75 2.81
N THR A 75 -15.74 7.86 3.43
CA THR A 75 -14.69 7.86 4.44
C THR A 75 -15.14 8.63 5.66
N THR A 76 -14.68 8.21 6.83
CA THR A 76 -14.80 8.99 8.05
C THR A 76 -13.41 9.11 8.64
N SER A 77 -12.95 10.36 8.78
CA SER A 77 -11.73 10.65 9.53
C SER A 77 -12.02 10.83 11.01
N ALA A 78 -11.01 10.63 11.85
CA ALA A 78 -11.00 11.09 13.23
C ALA A 78 -9.66 11.75 13.52
N ASN A 79 -9.67 12.78 14.37
CA ASN A 79 -8.45 13.31 14.95
C ASN A 79 -8.23 12.65 16.32
N ILE A 80 -7.25 11.77 16.45
CA ILE A 80 -6.94 11.07 17.71
C ILE A 80 -5.85 11.75 18.54
N GLY A 81 -5.26 12.82 18.02
CA GLY A 81 -4.20 13.60 18.66
C GLY A 81 -4.74 14.55 19.73
N ASP A 82 -3.86 15.42 20.25
CA ASP A 82 -4.19 16.37 21.32
C ASP A 82 -4.33 17.83 20.87
N GLU A 83 -4.08 18.12 19.60
CA GLU A 83 -4.27 19.43 18.98
C GLU A 83 -5.29 19.42 17.83
N ASN A 84 -5.81 20.60 17.45
CA ASN A 84 -6.71 20.71 16.31
C ASN A 84 -5.98 20.42 15.00
N LEU A 85 -6.57 19.55 14.18
CA LEU A 85 -6.12 19.22 12.84
C LEU A 85 -6.75 20.16 11.81
N ASP A 86 -6.00 20.65 10.83
CA ASP A 86 -6.44 21.65 9.88
C ASP A 86 -7.42 21.11 8.82
N TRP A 87 -8.39 21.94 8.44
CA TRP A 87 -9.40 21.63 7.42
C TRP A 87 -9.77 22.87 6.59
N VAL A 88 -8.79 23.72 6.34
CA VAL A 88 -8.94 25.02 5.67
C VAL A 88 -9.08 24.79 4.16
N ALA A 89 -10.25 25.09 3.60
CA ALA A 89 -10.50 24.92 2.17
C ALA A 89 -9.50 25.63 1.25
N SER A 90 -9.39 25.11 0.02
CA SER A 90 -8.75 25.78 -1.12
C SER A 90 -9.16 27.27 -1.21
N PRO A 91 -8.22 28.20 -1.48
CA PRO A 91 -6.86 27.99 -2.02
C PRO A 91 -5.77 27.78 -0.96
N SER A 92 -6.12 27.34 0.25
CA SER A 92 -5.13 26.85 1.22
C SER A 92 -4.61 25.46 0.82
N VAL A 93 -3.43 25.09 1.33
CA VAL A 93 -2.90 23.71 1.34
C VAL A 93 -3.14 23.00 2.67
N ARG A 94 -3.73 23.70 3.65
CA ARG A 94 -3.96 23.22 5.02
C ARG A 94 -5.28 22.46 5.12
N HIS A 95 -5.39 21.37 4.38
CA HIS A 95 -6.51 20.45 4.44
C HIS A 95 -6.08 19.05 3.97
N PRO A 96 -6.63 17.97 4.54
CA PRO A 96 -6.28 16.63 4.10
C PRO A 96 -6.67 16.35 2.65
N VAL A 97 -5.81 15.61 1.97
CA VAL A 97 -6.12 14.91 0.72
C VAL A 97 -6.38 13.44 1.01
N ILE A 98 -7.35 12.85 0.32
CA ILE A 98 -7.92 11.55 0.70
C ILE A 98 -7.85 10.60 -0.50
N SER A 99 -7.12 9.50 -0.35
CA SER A 99 -7.02 8.46 -1.36
C SER A 99 -8.14 7.44 -1.27
N GLN A 100 -8.37 6.69 -2.35
CA GLN A 100 -9.30 5.58 -2.37
C GLN A 100 -8.72 4.50 -3.28
N ASN A 101 -8.54 3.30 -2.74
CA ASN A 101 -7.90 2.16 -3.41
C ASN A 101 -8.73 0.88 -3.24
N MET A 102 -8.48 -0.10 -4.12
CA MET A 102 -9.06 -1.44 -4.05
C MET A 102 -8.00 -2.50 -4.22
N TYR A 103 -8.10 -3.56 -3.42
CA TYR A 103 -7.18 -4.69 -3.40
C TYR A 103 -7.94 -5.99 -3.60
N ARG A 104 -7.28 -6.97 -4.22
CA ARG A 104 -7.78 -8.33 -4.39
C ARG A 104 -6.80 -9.29 -3.70
N TYR A 105 -7.33 -10.21 -2.93
CA TYR A 105 -6.65 -11.44 -2.55
C TYR A 105 -7.19 -12.59 -3.40
N ARG A 106 -6.31 -13.36 -4.06
CA ARG A 106 -6.65 -14.58 -4.81
C ARG A 106 -5.47 -15.54 -4.78
N ASP A 107 -5.73 -16.83 -4.56
CA ASP A 107 -4.75 -17.91 -4.67
C ASP A 107 -3.42 -17.64 -3.92
N GLY A 108 -3.53 -17.13 -2.69
CA GLY A 108 -2.35 -16.85 -1.85
C GLY A 108 -1.69 -15.49 -2.09
N VAL A 109 -2.13 -14.73 -3.09
CA VAL A 109 -1.52 -13.44 -3.48
C VAL A 109 -2.46 -12.27 -3.19
N MET A 110 -1.92 -11.16 -2.69
CA MET A 110 -2.64 -9.89 -2.53
C MET A 110 -2.10 -8.82 -3.49
N GLU A 111 -2.99 -8.18 -4.25
CA GLU A 111 -2.66 -7.22 -5.32
C GLU A 111 -3.47 -5.93 -5.21
N HIS A 112 -2.85 -4.80 -5.59
CA HIS A 112 -3.51 -3.50 -5.68
C HIS A 112 -4.11 -3.30 -7.08
N ILE A 113 -5.42 -3.52 -7.20
CA ILE A 113 -6.11 -3.63 -8.50
C ILE A 113 -6.76 -2.32 -8.97
N GLY A 114 -6.69 -1.26 -8.18
CA GLY A 114 -7.26 0.02 -8.59
C GLY A 114 -7.05 1.14 -7.60
N GLN A 115 -6.87 2.34 -8.13
CA GLN A 115 -6.70 3.57 -7.37
C GLN A 115 -7.56 4.70 -7.93
N SER A 116 -7.65 5.80 -7.19
CA SER A 116 -8.31 7.04 -7.59
C SER A 116 -7.37 8.23 -7.46
N TRP A 117 -7.79 9.35 -8.04
CA TRP A 117 -7.28 10.67 -7.64
C TRP A 117 -7.80 11.03 -6.25
N LEU A 118 -7.15 12.01 -5.64
CA LEU A 118 -7.35 12.38 -4.25
C LEU A 118 -8.48 13.36 -4.09
N LYS A 119 -9.38 13.12 -3.13
CA LYS A 119 -10.30 14.17 -2.70
C LYS A 119 -9.56 15.21 -1.87
N HIS A 120 -9.66 16.47 -2.27
CA HIS A 120 -9.37 17.59 -1.40
C HIS A 120 -10.55 17.86 -0.46
N SER A 121 -10.29 17.83 0.85
CA SER A 121 -11.26 18.23 1.87
C SER A 121 -11.49 19.75 1.89
N PHE A 122 -12.53 20.20 2.61
CA PHE A 122 -12.95 21.61 2.59
C PHE A 122 -13.51 22.13 3.92
N CYS A 123 -14.10 21.27 4.74
CA CYS A 123 -14.39 21.56 6.15
C CYS A 123 -14.72 20.28 6.94
N ALA A 124 -14.76 20.38 8.27
CA ALA A 124 -14.98 19.26 9.18
C ALA A 124 -16.22 19.45 10.07
N LEU A 125 -17.07 18.42 10.17
CA LEU A 125 -18.39 18.44 10.83
C LEU A 125 -18.42 18.18 12.36
N GLN A 126 -17.28 17.92 13.01
CA GLN A 126 -17.13 17.72 14.47
C GLN A 126 -18.12 16.73 15.11
N LEU A 127 -18.30 15.55 14.52
CA LEU A 127 -19.26 14.56 15.03
C LEU A 127 -18.62 13.62 16.07
N THR A 128 -19.46 12.92 16.83
CA THR A 128 -19.08 11.84 17.76
C THR A 128 -19.05 10.48 17.06
N GLY A 129 -18.28 9.51 17.57
CA GLY A 129 -18.36 8.09 17.15
C GLY A 129 -17.05 7.40 16.78
N CYS A 130 -15.92 8.11 16.85
CA CYS A 130 -14.57 7.54 16.66
C CYS A 130 -13.61 7.96 17.79
N GLY A 131 -14.15 8.44 18.91
CA GLY A 131 -13.40 9.03 20.02
C GLY A 131 -14.28 9.95 20.87
N PRO A 132 -13.76 10.43 22.02
CA PRO A 132 -14.45 11.37 22.90
C PRO A 132 -14.45 12.79 22.30
N CYS A 133 -15.35 13.04 21.37
CA CYS A 133 -15.52 14.36 20.77
C CYS A 133 -16.24 15.33 21.73
N ALA A 134 -15.63 16.48 22.00
CA ALA A 134 -16.27 17.58 22.74
C ALA A 134 -17.40 18.28 21.94
N GLY A 135 -17.64 17.83 20.70
CA GLY A 135 -18.65 18.34 19.79
C GLY A 135 -18.29 19.68 19.16
N GLY A 136 -19.13 20.09 18.22
CA GLY A 136 -19.08 21.36 17.50
C GLY A 136 -20.12 21.31 16.39
N GLY A 137 -20.88 22.37 16.18
CA GLY A 137 -21.83 22.42 15.08
C GLY A 137 -21.18 23.01 13.83
N GLY A 138 -21.44 22.38 12.68
CA GLY A 138 -21.20 23.00 11.38
C GLY A 138 -19.88 22.63 10.70
N CYS A 139 -19.61 23.34 9.61
CA CYS A 139 -18.52 23.12 8.68
C CYS A 139 -17.33 23.98 9.11
N LEU A 140 -16.47 23.45 9.99
CA LEU A 140 -15.32 24.19 10.55
C LEU A 140 -14.04 23.96 9.73
N SER A 141 -13.11 24.90 9.84
CA SER A 141 -11.81 24.83 9.16
C SER A 141 -10.75 24.01 9.90
N PHE A 142 -11.17 23.19 10.86
CA PHE A 142 -10.32 22.31 11.66
C PHE A 142 -11.16 21.15 12.23
N LEU A 143 -10.54 20.01 12.55
CA LEU A 143 -11.10 18.87 13.25
C LEU A 143 -10.51 18.78 14.66
N ARG A 144 -11.37 18.87 15.68
CA ARG A 144 -10.94 18.81 17.09
C ARG A 144 -10.49 17.41 17.49
N PRO A 145 -9.59 17.30 18.49
CA PRO A 145 -9.32 16.05 19.18
C PRO A 145 -10.58 15.25 19.54
N GLY A 146 -10.57 13.96 19.22
CA GLY A 146 -11.65 13.00 19.44
C GLY A 146 -12.85 13.13 18.50
N CYS A 147 -12.92 14.16 17.65
CA CYS A 147 -14.02 14.37 16.72
C CYS A 147 -13.78 13.70 15.37
N ARG A 148 -14.88 13.39 14.68
CA ARG A 148 -14.86 12.78 13.34
C ARG A 148 -15.49 13.68 12.28
N ASP A 149 -15.04 13.51 11.04
CA ASP A 149 -15.62 14.13 9.85
C ASP A 149 -15.97 13.06 8.80
N PRO A 150 -17.27 12.79 8.54
CA PRO A 150 -17.69 11.86 7.51
C PRO A 150 -17.87 12.55 6.14
N TYR A 151 -17.40 11.88 5.09
CA TYR A 151 -17.73 12.17 3.70
C TYR A 151 -18.42 10.98 3.05
N SER A 152 -19.53 11.23 2.37
CA SER A 152 -20.22 10.21 1.58
C SER A 152 -19.40 9.78 0.36
N ALA A 153 -19.64 8.56 -0.12
CA ALA A 153 -19.01 8.03 -1.31
C ALA A 153 -19.24 8.97 -2.52
N SER A 154 -20.47 9.45 -2.72
CA SER A 154 -20.78 10.41 -3.79
C SER A 154 -19.97 11.71 -3.69
N ARG A 155 -19.70 12.19 -2.47
CA ARG A 155 -18.86 13.38 -2.26
C ARG A 155 -17.39 13.08 -2.58
N ASN A 156 -16.90 11.92 -2.15
CA ASN A 156 -15.55 11.43 -2.44
C ASN A 156 -15.34 11.09 -3.92
N GLY A 157 -16.39 10.83 -4.69
CA GLY A 157 -16.34 10.67 -6.14
C GLY A 157 -16.64 11.94 -6.94
N SER A 158 -16.78 13.10 -6.29
CA SER A 158 -17.12 14.35 -6.98
C SER A 158 -15.91 14.93 -7.70
N GLN A 159 -15.88 14.76 -9.02
CA GLN A 159 -14.70 15.02 -9.85
C GLN A 159 -14.08 16.40 -9.68
N GLY A 160 -14.89 17.46 -9.51
CA GLY A 160 -14.38 18.84 -9.37
C GLY A 160 -13.47 19.05 -8.15
N GLY A 161 -13.61 18.22 -7.12
CA GLY A 161 -12.77 18.23 -5.92
C GLY A 161 -11.65 17.18 -5.90
N LEU A 162 -11.45 16.46 -7.01
CA LEU A 162 -10.40 15.45 -7.14
C LEU A 162 -9.15 16.04 -7.80
N GLY A 163 -7.99 15.82 -7.19
CA GLY A 163 -6.67 16.23 -7.67
C GLY A 163 -5.70 15.03 -7.76
N PRO A 164 -4.68 15.10 -8.61
CA PRO A 164 -3.79 13.96 -8.87
C PRO A 164 -2.86 13.65 -7.71
N LYS A 165 -2.36 12.41 -7.64
CA LYS A 165 -1.41 11.99 -6.60
C LYS A 165 -0.02 12.61 -6.79
N TRP A 166 0.39 12.89 -8.03
CA TRP A 166 1.72 13.38 -8.38
C TRP A 166 2.07 14.77 -7.82
N GLN A 167 1.06 15.56 -7.45
CA GLN A 167 1.26 16.89 -6.86
C GLN A 167 1.45 16.86 -5.35
N VAL A 168 1.39 15.68 -4.72
CA VAL A 168 1.43 15.52 -3.27
C VAL A 168 2.74 14.88 -2.86
N ASN A 169 3.39 15.49 -1.88
CA ASN A 169 4.45 14.87 -1.10
C ASN A 169 3.81 14.27 0.17
N ALA A 170 3.61 12.95 0.17
CA ALA A 170 2.92 12.26 1.28
C ALA A 170 3.72 12.22 2.59
N HIS A 171 5.05 12.36 2.54
CA HIS A 171 5.89 12.42 3.74
C HIS A 171 5.68 13.72 4.51
N THR A 172 5.51 14.82 3.79
CA THR A 172 5.34 16.17 4.37
C THR A 172 3.89 16.64 4.40
N GLY A 173 2.99 15.96 3.69
CA GLY A 173 1.62 16.41 3.44
C GLY A 173 1.50 17.65 2.57
N GLN A 174 2.60 18.14 1.98
CA GLN A 174 2.58 19.31 1.10
C GLN A 174 2.03 18.98 -0.28
N PHE A 175 1.27 19.92 -0.85
CA PHE A 175 0.81 19.86 -2.23
C PHE A 175 0.64 21.26 -2.83
N SER A 176 0.43 21.32 -4.15
CA SER A 176 0.26 22.58 -4.88
C SER A 176 -1.22 22.95 -5.07
N VAL A 177 -1.52 24.25 -5.01
CA VAL A 177 -2.83 24.84 -5.35
C VAL A 177 -2.68 26.00 -6.35
N PRO A 178 -3.56 26.12 -7.37
CA PRO A 178 -4.62 25.17 -7.72
C PRO A 178 -4.00 23.83 -8.17
N TRP A 179 -4.64 22.72 -7.79
CA TRP A 179 -4.23 21.41 -8.26
C TRP A 179 -4.63 21.24 -9.72
N ASP A 180 -3.89 20.37 -10.41
CA ASP A 180 -4.16 20.03 -11.79
C ASP A 180 -5.53 19.33 -11.87
N GLN A 181 -6.30 19.72 -12.87
CA GLN A 181 -7.58 19.11 -13.18
C GLN A 181 -7.41 18.04 -14.28
N GLY A 182 -6.20 17.80 -14.75
CA GLY A 182 -5.87 16.85 -15.81
C GLY A 182 -6.44 17.25 -17.17
N ALA A 183 -6.13 16.44 -18.18
CA ALA A 183 -6.77 16.54 -19.48
C ALA A 183 -8.27 16.20 -19.33
N GLY A 184 -9.12 17.23 -19.49
CA GLY A 184 -10.55 17.13 -19.26
C GLY A 184 -11.20 16.00 -20.06
N THR A 185 -11.56 14.92 -19.37
CA THR A 185 -12.53 13.95 -19.86
C THR A 185 -13.67 13.90 -18.87
N SER A 186 -14.82 14.44 -19.26
CA SER A 186 -16.08 14.27 -18.54
C SER A 186 -16.55 12.82 -18.64
N GLY A 187 -17.29 12.34 -17.65
CA GLY A 187 -17.90 11.00 -17.69
C GLY A 187 -17.76 10.29 -16.36
N ASP A 188 -18.17 9.02 -16.28
CA ASP A 188 -18.29 8.35 -14.99
C ASP A 188 -16.99 7.80 -14.40
N PHE A 189 -15.90 7.81 -15.16
CA PHE A 189 -14.62 7.20 -14.78
C PHE A 189 -13.58 8.20 -14.29
N ASN A 190 -13.58 9.42 -14.83
CA ASN A 190 -12.45 10.32 -14.65
C ASN A 190 -12.20 10.59 -13.16
N ARG A 191 -10.94 10.47 -12.72
CA ARG A 191 -10.43 10.74 -11.37
C ARG A 191 -10.96 9.81 -10.27
N ARG A 192 -12.00 9.02 -10.54
CA ARG A 192 -12.60 8.08 -9.58
C ARG A 192 -11.77 6.80 -9.50
N LEU A 193 -12.07 5.97 -8.50
CA LEU A 193 -11.45 4.65 -8.35
C LEU A 193 -11.81 3.81 -9.57
N ARG A 194 -10.81 3.34 -10.32
CA ARG A 194 -10.99 2.45 -11.50
C ARG A 194 -10.40 1.09 -11.23
N VAL A 195 -11.13 0.05 -11.62
CA VAL A 195 -10.73 -1.34 -11.47
C VAL A 195 -11.06 -2.07 -12.77
N ASN A 196 -10.17 -2.93 -13.25
CA ASN A 196 -10.45 -3.74 -14.42
C ASN A 196 -11.53 -4.79 -14.10
N ASN A 197 -12.44 -5.00 -15.04
CA ASN A 197 -13.53 -5.97 -14.91
C ASN A 197 -12.99 -7.40 -14.80
N VAL A 198 -11.85 -7.70 -15.44
CA VAL A 198 -11.19 -9.02 -15.32
C VAL A 198 -10.73 -9.30 -13.89
N ASP A 199 -10.50 -8.27 -13.09
CA ASP A 199 -10.12 -8.45 -11.68
C ASP A 199 -11.31 -8.65 -10.75
N LEU A 200 -12.52 -8.34 -11.23
CA LEU A 200 -13.77 -8.45 -10.49
C LEU A 200 -14.62 -9.65 -10.92
N ASP A 201 -14.31 -10.21 -12.10
CA ASP A 201 -15.04 -11.33 -12.69
C ASP A 201 -14.88 -12.57 -11.79
N PRO A 202 -15.97 -13.08 -11.19
CA PRO A 202 -15.92 -14.23 -10.29
C PRO A 202 -15.49 -15.53 -10.98
N ASP A 203 -15.70 -15.66 -12.29
CA ASP A 203 -15.31 -16.85 -13.05
C ASP A 203 -13.79 -16.86 -13.28
N LEU A 204 -13.19 -15.67 -13.43
CA LEU A 204 -11.74 -15.50 -13.50
C LEU A 204 -11.09 -15.45 -12.11
N ASN A 205 -11.85 -15.13 -11.06
CA ASN A 205 -11.32 -14.94 -9.71
C ASN A 205 -12.05 -15.80 -8.66
N PRO A 206 -12.07 -17.14 -8.83
CA PRO A 206 -12.74 -18.02 -7.89
C PRO A 206 -12.11 -17.89 -6.50
N GLY A 207 -12.95 -17.75 -5.47
CA GLY A 207 -12.48 -17.64 -4.08
C GLY A 207 -11.83 -16.30 -3.70
N ALA A 208 -11.78 -15.33 -4.61
CA ALA A 208 -11.16 -14.05 -4.34
C ALA A 208 -11.89 -13.26 -3.23
N LYS A 209 -11.09 -12.54 -2.44
CA LYS A 209 -11.56 -11.56 -1.44
C LYS A 209 -11.16 -10.17 -1.89
N TYR A 210 -11.99 -9.19 -1.59
CA TYR A 210 -11.77 -7.82 -2.03
C TYR A 210 -11.76 -6.86 -0.85
N PHE A 211 -10.93 -5.84 -0.92
CA PHE A 211 -10.77 -4.85 0.12
C PHE A 211 -10.78 -3.46 -0.49
N VAL A 212 -11.43 -2.53 0.19
CA VAL A 212 -11.30 -1.10 -0.10
C VAL A 212 -10.45 -0.46 0.98
N SER A 213 -9.65 0.53 0.60
CA SER A 213 -8.80 1.26 1.52
C SER A 213 -8.81 2.75 1.21
N SER A 214 -8.50 3.55 2.22
CA SER A 214 -8.35 4.99 2.10
C SER A 214 -7.29 5.47 3.09
N MET A 215 -6.55 6.51 2.70
CA MET A 215 -5.57 7.20 3.51
C MET A 215 -5.90 8.70 3.54
N TYR A 216 -5.64 9.36 4.67
CA TYR A 216 -5.67 10.82 4.79
C TYR A 216 -4.24 11.33 4.91
N VAL A 217 -3.82 12.19 3.98
CA VAL A 217 -2.53 12.88 4.05
C VAL A 217 -2.79 14.33 4.43
N ALA A 218 -2.25 14.78 5.57
CA ALA A 218 -2.41 16.15 6.05
C ALA A 218 -1.05 16.75 6.46
N LEU A 219 -0.89 18.04 6.19
CA LEU A 219 0.36 18.79 6.41
C LEU A 219 0.78 18.83 7.88
N ASP A 220 -0.17 19.07 8.78
CA ASP A 220 0.04 19.25 10.21
C ASP A 220 0.13 17.92 10.97
N ASP A 221 -0.57 16.88 10.49
CA ASP A 221 -0.35 15.47 10.89
C ASP A 221 1.07 14.99 10.56
N ALA A 222 1.53 15.26 9.33
CA ALA A 222 2.89 14.95 8.90
C ALA A 222 3.93 15.78 9.67
N ALA A 223 3.68 17.07 9.89
CA ALA A 223 4.58 17.92 10.69
C ALA A 223 4.72 17.41 12.14
N ALA A 224 3.65 16.86 12.71
CA ALA A 224 3.63 16.24 14.03
C ALA A 224 4.24 14.82 14.06
N ASN A 225 4.67 14.28 12.91
CA ASN A 225 5.22 12.94 12.77
C ASN A 225 4.21 11.80 13.11
N ASN A 226 2.92 12.02 12.88
CA ASN A 226 1.86 11.06 13.18
C ASN A 226 1.35 10.29 11.94
N ARG A 227 1.88 10.60 10.75
CA ARG A 227 1.47 10.06 9.42
C ARG A 227 1.64 8.55 9.16
N HIS A 228 1.84 7.70 10.16
CA HIS A 228 2.10 6.25 10.02
C HIS A 228 0.89 5.35 10.30
N ASN A 229 -0.23 5.93 10.73
CA ASN A 229 -1.47 5.24 11.09
C ASN A 229 -2.70 5.80 10.32
N ASN A 230 -2.47 6.66 9.33
CA ASN A 230 -3.53 7.42 8.66
C ASN A 230 -4.23 6.67 7.50
N ALA A 231 -4.00 5.36 7.40
CA ALA A 231 -4.63 4.45 6.44
C ALA A 231 -5.49 3.40 7.16
N SER A 232 -6.56 2.96 6.50
CA SER A 232 -7.42 1.87 6.99
C SER A 232 -7.96 1.07 5.82
N TYR A 233 -8.39 -0.16 6.07
CA TYR A 233 -9.06 -0.99 5.07
C TYR A 233 -10.37 -1.59 5.59
N ARG A 234 -11.21 -2.04 4.66
CA ARG A 234 -12.42 -2.80 4.95
C ARG A 234 -12.70 -3.79 3.82
N GLN A 235 -13.14 -4.99 4.17
CA GLN A 235 -13.53 -5.98 3.18
C GLN A 235 -14.82 -5.54 2.44
N VAL A 236 -14.92 -5.89 1.16
CA VAL A 236 -16.13 -5.75 0.36
C VAL A 236 -16.45 -7.06 -0.35
N THR A 237 -17.73 -7.26 -0.65
CA THR A 237 -18.17 -8.29 -1.60
C THR A 237 -18.46 -7.64 -2.95
N VAL A 238 -18.18 -8.36 -4.04
CA VAL A 238 -18.46 -7.94 -5.41
C VAL A 238 -19.69 -8.69 -5.89
N ASN A 239 -20.72 -7.97 -6.35
CA ASN A 239 -21.85 -8.61 -7.00
C ASN A 239 -21.41 -9.18 -8.37
N PRO A 240 -21.62 -10.47 -8.65
CA PRO A 240 -21.03 -11.15 -9.79
C PRO A 240 -21.53 -10.66 -11.15
N THR A 241 -22.71 -10.04 -11.22
CA THR A 241 -23.30 -9.58 -12.49
C THR A 241 -23.20 -8.08 -12.67
N THR A 242 -23.35 -7.33 -11.58
CA THR A 242 -23.42 -5.87 -11.62
C THR A 242 -22.12 -5.20 -11.20
N PHE A 243 -21.17 -5.95 -10.64
CA PHE A 243 -19.95 -5.44 -10.00
C PHE A 243 -20.22 -4.39 -8.91
N ASN A 244 -21.43 -4.34 -8.33
CA ASN A 244 -21.68 -3.51 -7.17
C ASN A 244 -20.89 -4.01 -5.96
N LEU A 245 -20.25 -3.09 -5.24
CA LEU A 245 -19.57 -3.39 -3.99
C LEU A 245 -20.54 -3.27 -2.82
N ALA A 246 -20.46 -4.21 -1.89
CA ALA A 246 -21.14 -4.12 -0.59
C ALA A 246 -20.13 -4.28 0.54
N MET A 247 -20.19 -3.39 1.53
CA MET A 247 -19.31 -3.45 2.71
C MET A 247 -19.52 -4.75 3.49
N SER A 248 -18.44 -5.36 3.91
CA SER A 248 -18.40 -6.58 4.72
C SER A 248 -17.42 -6.42 5.88
N GLY A 249 -17.72 -7.04 7.02
CA GLY A 249 -16.91 -6.89 8.24
C GLY A 249 -16.85 -5.44 8.76
N SER A 250 -15.99 -5.20 9.74
CA SER A 250 -15.69 -3.85 10.27
C SER A 250 -14.54 -3.19 9.50
N THR A 251 -14.41 -1.87 9.63
CA THR A 251 -13.16 -1.20 9.21
C THR A 251 -12.05 -1.62 10.16
N VAL A 252 -10.93 -2.07 9.60
CA VAL A 252 -9.69 -2.28 10.36
C VAL A 252 -8.94 -0.95 10.30
N THR A 253 -8.91 -0.26 11.44
CA THR A 253 -8.42 1.11 11.55
C THR A 253 -6.92 1.13 11.73
N GLU A 254 -6.25 2.16 11.20
CA GLU A 254 -4.81 2.40 11.40
C GLU A 254 -3.90 1.32 10.77
N THR A 255 -4.41 0.65 9.75
CA THR A 255 -3.77 -0.50 9.11
C THR A 255 -3.93 -0.40 7.59
N ALA A 256 -2.83 -0.56 6.86
CA ALA A 256 -2.83 -0.61 5.40
C ALA A 256 -3.38 -1.95 4.91
N ALA A 257 -3.94 -1.98 3.70
CA ALA A 257 -4.58 -3.20 3.19
C ALA A 257 -3.60 -4.39 3.03
N ILE A 258 -2.32 -4.13 2.73
CA ILE A 258 -1.29 -5.18 2.63
C ILE A 258 -1.14 -6.00 3.92
N GLU A 259 -1.38 -5.38 5.08
CA GLU A 259 -1.29 -6.05 6.38
C GLU A 259 -2.45 -7.04 6.60
N ALA A 260 -3.48 -7.04 5.75
CA ALA A 260 -4.53 -8.06 5.77
C ALA A 260 -4.09 -9.39 5.14
N TRP A 261 -2.88 -9.46 4.56
CA TRP A 261 -2.46 -10.63 3.81
C TRP A 261 -2.16 -11.84 4.72
N ASP A 262 -1.55 -11.61 5.88
CA ASP A 262 -1.21 -12.65 6.85
C ASP A 262 -2.47 -13.27 7.52
N ASP A 263 -3.58 -12.53 7.59
CA ASP A 263 -4.90 -13.03 8.01
C ASP A 263 -5.39 -14.21 7.15
N PHE A 264 -4.95 -14.29 5.88
CA PHE A 264 -5.39 -15.30 4.92
C PHE A 264 -4.31 -16.29 4.53
N VAL A 265 -3.04 -15.89 4.66
CA VAL A 265 -1.87 -16.71 4.37
C VAL A 265 -0.92 -16.60 5.57
N PRO A 266 -1.05 -17.48 6.58
CA PRO A 266 -0.28 -17.37 7.82
C PRO A 266 1.25 -17.49 7.65
N SER A 267 1.72 -17.94 6.49
CA SER A 267 3.15 -17.98 6.12
C SER A 267 3.69 -16.67 5.57
N VAL A 268 2.83 -15.67 5.30
CA VAL A 268 3.26 -14.33 4.91
C VAL A 268 4.04 -13.69 6.06
N VAL A 269 5.21 -13.15 5.73
CA VAL A 269 6.02 -12.35 6.65
C VAL A 269 5.89 -10.87 6.25
N LEU A 270 5.33 -10.06 7.15
CA LEU A 270 5.20 -8.60 7.03
C LEU A 270 6.32 -7.90 7.81
N GLN A 271 6.97 -6.91 7.19
CA GLN A 271 8.00 -6.10 7.82
C GLN A 271 7.83 -4.63 7.49
N ASP A 272 7.85 -3.80 8.54
CA ASP A 272 7.97 -2.36 8.41
C ASP A 272 9.41 -1.96 8.10
N VAL A 273 9.56 -1.12 7.07
CA VAL A 273 10.85 -0.55 6.68
C VAL A 273 10.74 0.97 6.77
N PHE A 274 11.59 1.56 7.62
CA PHE A 274 11.62 3.00 7.84
C PHE A 274 12.81 3.65 7.16
N VAL A 275 12.57 4.76 6.47
CA VAL A 275 13.60 5.55 5.77
C VAL A 275 13.51 7.00 6.21
N ALA A 276 14.60 7.54 6.74
CA ALA A 276 14.65 8.94 7.11
C ALA A 276 14.48 9.85 5.87
N GLU A 277 13.55 10.79 5.94
CA GLU A 277 13.28 11.82 4.94
C GLU A 277 13.11 13.19 5.60
N GLU A 278 13.49 14.25 4.89
CA GLU A 278 13.40 15.62 5.39
C GLU A 278 11.95 16.06 5.50
N ASN A 279 11.57 16.55 6.68
CA ASN A 279 10.28 17.15 6.97
C ASN A 279 10.26 18.64 6.58
N VAL A 280 9.09 19.28 6.64
CA VAL A 280 8.90 20.69 6.23
C VAL A 280 9.79 21.67 7.00
N ASP A 281 10.11 21.37 8.26
CA ASP A 281 10.96 22.19 9.13
C ASP A 281 12.46 21.89 9.00
N GLY A 282 12.84 21.00 8.07
CA GLY A 282 14.20 20.52 7.88
C GLY A 282 14.64 19.43 8.87
N SER A 283 13.77 18.99 9.78
CA SER A 283 14.05 17.83 10.63
C SER A 283 14.00 16.53 9.83
N MET A 284 14.79 15.53 10.21
CA MET A 284 14.70 14.20 9.62
C MET A 284 13.68 13.39 10.40
N THR A 285 12.70 12.83 9.70
CA THR A 285 11.68 11.95 10.27
C THR A 285 11.49 10.76 9.34
N ASP A 286 10.90 9.66 9.82
CA ASP A 286 10.84 8.45 9.02
C ASP A 286 9.64 8.45 8.07
N ALA A 287 9.87 7.94 6.86
CA ALA A 287 8.85 7.44 5.96
C ALA A 287 8.72 5.92 6.17
N ARG A 288 7.53 5.36 5.94
CA ARG A 288 7.20 3.95 6.16
C ARG A 288 6.91 3.25 4.83
N TYR A 289 7.52 2.09 4.67
CA TYR A 289 7.13 1.06 3.71
C TYR A 289 6.73 -0.20 4.47
N ILE A 290 5.95 -1.05 3.83
CA ILE A 290 5.63 -2.39 4.31
C ILE A 290 6.04 -3.37 3.24
N VAL A 291 6.90 -4.31 3.59
CA VAL A 291 7.35 -5.39 2.71
C VAL A 291 6.74 -6.69 3.19
N ALA A 292 6.05 -7.38 2.31
CA ALA A 292 5.50 -8.70 2.54
C ALA A 292 6.19 -9.72 1.64
N ASN A 293 6.46 -10.91 2.16
CA ASN A 293 6.92 -12.04 1.34
C ASN A 293 6.26 -13.34 1.77
N ASN A 294 6.05 -14.24 0.81
CA ASN A 294 5.57 -15.60 1.03
C ASN A 294 6.24 -16.54 0.03
N VAL A 295 6.52 -17.76 0.48
CA VAL A 295 7.07 -18.82 -0.37
C VAL A 295 6.20 -20.06 -0.30
N THR A 296 5.87 -20.62 -1.46
CA THR A 296 5.08 -21.85 -1.57
C THR A 296 5.94 -22.96 -2.16
N ASP A 297 6.02 -24.09 -1.46
CA ASP A 297 6.62 -25.33 -2.00
C ASP A 297 5.62 -26.01 -2.95
N ASN A 298 6.03 -26.18 -4.21
CA ASN A 298 5.19 -26.77 -5.25
C ASN A 298 5.15 -28.31 -5.17
N GLY A 299 6.00 -28.92 -4.34
CA GLY A 299 6.10 -30.37 -4.15
C GLY A 299 6.76 -31.11 -5.33
N ASP A 300 7.36 -30.37 -6.25
CA ASP A 300 8.06 -30.89 -7.45
C ASP A 300 9.53 -30.47 -7.54
N GLY A 301 10.08 -29.94 -6.44
CA GLY A 301 11.45 -29.41 -6.39
C GLY A 301 11.55 -27.96 -6.85
N THR A 302 10.41 -27.26 -6.97
CA THR A 302 10.37 -25.82 -7.22
C THR A 302 9.60 -25.08 -6.13
N TRP A 303 9.88 -23.78 -5.99
CA TRP A 303 9.25 -22.90 -5.02
C TRP A 303 8.78 -21.62 -5.70
N ASP A 304 7.55 -21.22 -5.42
CA ASP A 304 6.99 -19.94 -5.85
C ASP A 304 7.31 -18.88 -4.81
N TYR A 305 8.02 -17.84 -5.21
CA TYR A 305 8.36 -16.69 -4.38
C TYR A 305 7.46 -15.52 -4.76
N GLU A 306 6.74 -14.96 -3.79
CA GLU A 306 5.90 -13.78 -3.95
C GLU A 306 6.35 -12.70 -2.97
N TYR A 307 6.60 -11.49 -3.48
CA TYR A 307 6.91 -10.30 -2.70
C TYR A 307 5.94 -9.19 -3.04
N ALA A 308 5.49 -8.45 -2.03
CA ALA A 308 4.72 -7.22 -2.22
C ALA A 308 5.37 -6.09 -1.42
N VAL A 309 5.54 -4.93 -2.06
CA VAL A 309 6.09 -3.74 -1.42
C VAL A 309 5.06 -2.62 -1.48
N TYR A 310 4.57 -2.19 -0.33
CA TYR A 310 3.68 -1.04 -0.18
C TYR A 310 4.47 0.18 0.30
N ASN A 311 4.39 1.27 -0.45
CA ASN A 311 4.91 2.55 0.00
C ASN A 311 3.78 3.31 0.69
N MET A 312 3.84 3.47 2.01
CA MET A 312 2.80 4.19 2.73
C MET A 312 2.90 5.70 2.49
N ASN A 313 4.07 6.29 2.74
CA ASN A 313 4.20 7.75 2.74
C ASN A 313 5.56 8.29 2.28
N SER A 314 6.49 7.46 1.78
CA SER A 314 7.76 7.96 1.26
C SER A 314 7.56 8.78 -0.01
N HIS A 315 8.07 10.02 0.00
CA HIS A 315 8.15 10.82 -1.22
C HIS A 315 9.32 10.37 -2.09
N ARG A 316 10.40 9.85 -1.48
CA ARG A 316 11.56 9.30 -2.20
C ARG A 316 11.16 8.18 -3.17
N SER A 317 10.10 7.41 -2.87
CA SER A 317 9.62 6.30 -3.71
C SER A 317 10.69 5.22 -3.92
N VAL A 318 10.34 4.10 -4.55
CA VAL A 318 11.31 3.02 -4.89
C VAL A 318 11.36 2.85 -6.40
N GLY A 319 12.57 2.79 -6.96
CA GLY A 319 12.82 2.64 -8.39
C GLY A 319 13.35 1.27 -8.80
N ALA A 320 13.83 0.47 -7.84
CA ALA A 320 14.22 -0.91 -8.06
C ALA A 320 14.02 -1.76 -6.81
N PHE A 321 13.74 -3.06 -7.01
CA PHE A 321 13.67 -4.07 -5.97
C PHE A 321 14.55 -5.25 -6.38
N SER A 322 15.49 -5.62 -5.53
CA SER A 322 16.49 -6.64 -5.81
C SER A 322 16.46 -7.72 -4.73
N VAL A 323 16.22 -8.95 -5.15
CA VAL A 323 16.21 -10.14 -4.29
C VAL A 323 17.46 -10.96 -4.59
N PRO A 324 18.31 -11.24 -3.58
CA PRO A 324 19.49 -12.07 -3.78
C PRO A 324 19.11 -13.50 -4.12
N MET A 325 19.95 -14.19 -4.88
CA MET A 325 19.83 -15.63 -5.15
C MET A 325 21.20 -16.29 -5.15
N ALA A 326 21.26 -17.58 -4.85
CA ALA A 326 22.51 -18.32 -4.97
C ALA A 326 22.96 -18.45 -6.45
N PRO A 327 24.28 -18.50 -6.73
CA PRO A 327 24.77 -18.75 -8.08
C PRO A 327 24.29 -20.07 -8.66
N GLY A 328 23.69 -20.03 -9.84
CA GLY A 328 23.22 -21.21 -10.57
C GLY A 328 21.76 -21.60 -10.32
N VAL A 329 21.03 -20.84 -9.49
CA VAL A 329 19.57 -20.96 -9.36
C VAL A 329 18.91 -20.71 -10.72
N ASN A 330 18.01 -21.59 -11.13
CA ASN A 330 17.16 -21.39 -12.30
C ASN A 330 15.86 -20.71 -11.86
N VAL A 331 15.56 -19.59 -12.52
CA VAL A 331 14.34 -18.81 -12.26
C VAL A 331 13.43 -18.85 -13.49
N THR A 332 12.14 -19.16 -13.27
CA THR A 332 11.07 -19.16 -14.29
C THR A 332 9.86 -18.35 -13.82
N ASP A 333 8.85 -18.23 -14.69
CA ASP A 333 7.53 -17.66 -14.36
C ASP A 333 7.61 -16.29 -13.66
N ILE A 334 8.54 -15.46 -14.17
CA ILE A 334 8.81 -14.13 -13.64
C ILE A 334 7.66 -13.20 -14.03
N GLU A 335 7.01 -12.62 -13.03
CA GLU A 335 5.96 -11.62 -13.24
C GLU A 335 6.18 -10.39 -12.35
N PHE A 336 5.62 -9.27 -12.83
CA PHE A 336 5.55 -8.00 -12.14
C PHE A 336 4.11 -7.51 -12.23
N HIS A 337 3.59 -6.95 -11.14
CA HIS A 337 2.26 -6.35 -11.13
C HIS A 337 2.30 -5.03 -10.38
N ASP A 338 1.76 -3.98 -11.01
CA ASP A 338 1.55 -2.67 -10.44
C ASP A 338 0.09 -2.21 -10.58
N VAL A 339 -0.20 -1.03 -10.04
CA VAL A 339 -1.49 -0.38 -10.20
C VAL A 339 -1.42 0.66 -11.32
N ASN A 340 -2.39 0.62 -12.23
CA ASN A 340 -2.44 1.56 -13.34
C ASN A 340 -2.66 3.01 -12.89
N TYR A 341 -1.87 3.94 -13.42
CA TYR A 341 -2.16 5.37 -13.37
C TYR A 341 -3.11 5.78 -14.50
N HIS A 342 -3.98 6.75 -14.23
CA HIS A 342 -5.02 7.15 -15.18
C HIS A 342 -5.41 8.62 -15.05
N SER A 343 -6.37 9.05 -15.88
CA SER A 343 -6.96 10.40 -15.80
C SER A 343 -5.99 11.55 -16.05
N GLY A 344 -4.86 11.27 -16.72
CA GLY A 344 -3.81 12.25 -16.94
C GLY A 344 -2.90 12.46 -15.74
N GLU A 345 -2.78 11.45 -14.86
CA GLU A 345 -1.65 11.35 -13.94
C GLU A 345 -0.34 11.54 -14.73
N ALA A 346 0.61 12.29 -14.18
CA ALA A 346 1.83 12.62 -14.91
C ALA A 346 2.85 11.48 -14.91
N TRP A 347 2.67 10.48 -14.05
CA TRP A 347 3.50 9.29 -13.94
C TRP A 347 3.21 8.28 -15.06
N ASP A 348 4.27 7.65 -15.54
CA ASP A 348 4.24 6.54 -16.48
C ASP A 348 3.71 5.26 -15.81
N SER A 349 3.06 4.41 -16.59
CA SER A 349 2.57 3.09 -16.19
C SER A 349 3.34 1.95 -16.87
N THR A 350 4.55 2.22 -17.37
CA THR A 350 5.42 1.20 -18.00
C THR A 350 5.94 0.23 -16.95
N ASP A 351 5.69 -1.06 -17.15
CA ASP A 351 6.14 -2.13 -16.27
C ASP A 351 7.65 -2.14 -16.05
N TRP A 352 8.07 -2.61 -14.88
CA TRP A 352 9.49 -2.68 -14.54
C TRP A 352 10.21 -3.74 -15.38
N ALA A 353 11.36 -3.37 -15.91
CA ALA A 353 12.22 -4.31 -16.59
C ALA A 353 12.85 -5.25 -15.56
N VAL A 354 12.87 -6.55 -15.86
CA VAL A 354 13.52 -7.56 -15.03
C VAL A 354 14.91 -7.91 -15.57
N GLN A 355 15.86 -8.04 -14.65
CA GLN A 355 17.20 -8.56 -14.91
C GLN A 355 17.50 -9.70 -13.96
N VAL A 356 17.76 -10.88 -14.52
CA VAL A 356 18.25 -12.06 -13.79
C VAL A 356 19.78 -12.07 -13.87
N GLY A 357 20.42 -11.74 -12.76
CA GLY A 357 21.87 -11.80 -12.58
C GLY A 357 22.34 -13.17 -12.10
N ALA A 358 23.63 -13.29 -11.79
CA ALA A 358 24.19 -14.51 -11.20
C ALA A 358 23.90 -14.65 -9.70
N ASP A 359 23.63 -13.53 -9.02
CA ASP A 359 23.53 -13.43 -7.57
C ASP A 359 22.26 -12.69 -7.10
N ALA A 360 21.44 -12.17 -8.03
CA ALA A 360 20.19 -11.50 -7.70
C ALA A 360 19.25 -11.41 -8.92
N ILE A 361 17.96 -11.37 -8.64
CA ILE A 361 16.91 -10.96 -9.60
C ILE A 361 16.47 -9.56 -9.22
N THR A 362 16.42 -8.66 -10.20
CA THR A 362 16.12 -7.25 -9.98
C THR A 362 15.06 -6.79 -10.95
N TRP A 363 14.01 -6.14 -10.44
CA TRP A 363 13.06 -5.37 -11.21
C TRP A 363 13.39 -3.90 -11.03
N GLN A 364 13.37 -3.12 -12.11
CA GLN A 364 13.65 -1.69 -12.04
C GLN A 364 12.91 -0.90 -13.12
N THR A 365 12.56 0.34 -12.79
CA THR A 365 12.09 1.34 -13.75
C THR A 365 13.25 2.18 -14.29
N GLU A 366 12.98 3.13 -15.19
CA GLU A 366 13.99 4.09 -15.65
C GLU A 366 14.49 4.93 -14.46
N PRO A 367 15.79 5.30 -14.42
CA PRO A 367 16.31 6.08 -13.31
C PRO A 367 15.71 7.49 -13.29
N TYR A 368 15.59 8.08 -12.10
CA TYR A 368 15.04 9.43 -11.92
C TYR A 368 15.78 10.51 -12.73
N SER A 369 17.08 10.34 -12.95
CA SER A 369 17.88 11.27 -13.77
C SER A 369 17.45 11.34 -15.24
N ASP A 370 16.84 10.27 -15.74
CA ASP A 370 16.48 10.12 -17.14
C ASP A 370 14.98 10.39 -17.33
N ASN A 371 14.16 9.92 -16.37
CA ASN A 371 12.72 10.13 -16.38
C ASN A 371 12.17 10.28 -14.95
N GLU A 372 11.93 11.53 -14.52
CA GLU A 372 11.33 11.82 -13.20
C GLU A 372 9.91 11.24 -13.02
N GLN A 373 9.24 10.99 -14.15
CA GLN A 373 7.90 10.45 -14.24
C GLN A 373 7.87 8.95 -14.44
N ALA A 374 9.02 8.27 -14.41
CA ALA A 374 9.08 6.82 -14.47
C ALA A 374 8.16 6.19 -13.41
N ASN A 375 7.78 4.95 -13.67
CA ASN A 375 6.86 4.15 -12.88
C ASN A 375 7.47 3.71 -11.54
N ALA A 376 8.02 4.62 -10.74
CA ALA A 376 8.49 4.29 -9.40
C ALA A 376 7.32 3.87 -8.50
N LEU A 377 7.56 3.03 -7.49
CA LEU A 377 6.58 2.69 -6.46
C LEU A 377 6.24 3.94 -5.63
N ARG A 378 5.14 4.60 -5.98
CA ARG A 378 4.68 5.85 -5.36
C ARG A 378 3.93 5.59 -4.05
N TRP A 379 3.79 6.64 -3.25
CA TRP A 379 3.04 6.55 -1.99
C TRP A 379 1.60 6.07 -2.22
N ASP A 380 1.09 5.36 -1.22
CA ASP A 380 -0.22 4.71 -1.22
C ASP A 380 -0.46 3.82 -2.47
N THR A 381 0.60 3.14 -2.92
CA THR A 381 0.56 2.09 -3.95
C THR A 381 1.37 0.87 -3.50
N MET A 382 1.09 -0.28 -4.12
CA MET A 382 1.73 -1.57 -3.80
C MET A 382 2.06 -2.30 -5.09
N TYR A 383 3.31 -2.73 -5.24
CA TYR A 383 3.77 -3.53 -6.38
C TYR A 383 4.13 -4.93 -5.93
N ASN A 384 3.89 -5.90 -6.80
CA ASN A 384 4.15 -7.32 -6.59
C ASN A 384 5.27 -7.78 -7.53
N PHE A 385 6.15 -8.63 -7.01
CA PHE A 385 7.27 -9.24 -7.71
C PHE A 385 7.21 -10.74 -7.45
N ARG A 386 7.21 -11.55 -8.50
CA ARG A 386 7.11 -13.00 -8.32
C ARG A 386 7.91 -13.77 -9.35
N PHE A 387 8.29 -14.98 -8.96
CA PHE A 387 8.96 -15.94 -9.81
C PHE A 387 8.97 -17.32 -9.16
N THR A 388 9.21 -18.35 -9.96
CA THR A 388 9.47 -19.71 -9.48
C THR A 388 10.97 -19.97 -9.54
N ALA A 389 11.53 -20.62 -8.51
CA ALA A 389 12.93 -21.06 -8.51
C ALA A 389 13.05 -22.56 -8.20
N ASP A 390 14.14 -23.17 -8.67
CA ASP A 390 14.47 -24.58 -8.44
C ASP A 390 15.25 -24.83 -7.13
N THR A 391 15.21 -23.87 -6.20
CA THR A 391 15.89 -23.98 -4.92
C THR A 391 15.05 -23.46 -3.75
N PRO A 392 15.19 -24.06 -2.55
CA PRO A 392 14.40 -23.69 -1.38
C PRO A 392 14.76 -22.31 -0.82
N PRO A 393 13.84 -21.72 -0.03
CA PRO A 393 14.06 -20.42 0.56
C PRO A 393 15.05 -20.47 1.73
N ALA A 394 15.86 -19.42 1.86
CA ALA A 394 16.52 -19.05 3.11
C ALA A 394 16.44 -17.53 3.34
N ASP A 395 16.61 -17.10 4.58
CA ASP A 395 16.66 -15.68 4.92
C ASP A 395 17.82 -15.01 4.20
N ALA A 396 17.51 -13.98 3.42
CA ALA A 396 18.49 -13.15 2.75
C ALA A 396 18.07 -11.68 2.78
N THR A 397 18.99 -10.77 2.46
CA THR A 397 18.72 -9.33 2.51
C THR A 397 18.41 -8.79 1.11
N ALA A 398 17.15 -8.48 0.87
CA ALA A 398 16.71 -7.76 -0.33
C ALA A 398 16.98 -6.26 -0.18
N THR A 399 17.15 -5.59 -1.32
CA THR A 399 17.42 -4.15 -1.40
C THR A 399 16.30 -3.43 -2.15
N MET A 400 15.86 -2.30 -1.62
CA MET A 400 14.93 -1.38 -2.28
C MET A 400 15.70 -0.11 -2.68
N SER A 401 16.00 0.07 -3.96
CA SER A 401 16.69 1.28 -4.43
C SER A 401 15.75 2.47 -4.48
N LEU A 402 16.05 3.53 -3.73
CA LEU A 402 15.21 4.73 -3.68
C LEU A 402 15.23 5.45 -5.03
N PHE A 403 14.06 5.89 -5.48
CA PHE A 403 13.93 6.49 -6.81
C PHE A 403 14.45 7.93 -6.87
N ARG A 404 13.93 8.80 -5.99
CA ARG A 404 14.39 10.19 -5.91
C ARG A 404 15.72 10.27 -5.16
N PRO A 405 16.58 11.26 -5.46
CA PRO A 405 17.80 11.49 -4.68
C PRO A 405 17.51 11.99 -3.26
N GLY A 406 18.46 11.78 -2.34
CA GLY A 406 18.41 12.28 -0.97
C GLY A 406 19.48 11.65 -0.08
N ALA A 407 19.55 12.07 1.19
CA ALA A 407 20.68 11.74 2.08
C ALA A 407 20.68 10.29 2.58
N SER A 408 19.50 9.69 2.77
CA SER A 408 19.38 8.31 3.24
C SER A 408 19.78 7.32 2.17
N ALA A 409 20.53 6.29 2.59
CA ALA A 409 20.87 5.14 1.78
C ALA A 409 19.62 4.32 1.41
N ASP A 410 19.78 3.46 0.42
CA ASP A 410 18.75 2.50 0.03
C ASP A 410 18.44 1.56 1.20
N PRO A 411 17.16 1.40 1.59
CA PRO A 411 16.81 0.48 2.65
C PRO A 411 16.94 -0.98 2.22
N THR A 412 17.17 -1.81 3.22
CA THR A 412 17.28 -3.27 3.09
C THR A 412 16.27 -3.96 3.98
N VAL A 413 15.83 -5.15 3.58
CA VAL A 413 14.82 -5.93 4.31
C VAL A 413 15.16 -7.41 4.23
N VAL A 414 14.96 -8.15 5.33
CA VAL A 414 15.15 -9.61 5.33
C VAL A 414 13.96 -10.24 4.63
N VAL A 415 14.18 -11.12 3.66
CA VAL A 415 13.12 -11.84 2.97
C VAL A 415 13.54 -13.30 2.77
N SER A 416 12.56 -14.17 2.55
CA SER A 416 12.82 -15.53 2.09
C SER A 416 13.25 -15.48 0.62
N ALA A 417 14.49 -15.85 0.30
CA ALA A 417 15.03 -15.79 -1.05
C ALA A 417 15.63 -17.13 -1.51
N PRO A 418 15.77 -17.37 -2.83
CA PRO A 418 16.33 -18.62 -3.34
C PRO A 418 17.77 -18.81 -2.89
N SER A 419 17.99 -19.83 -2.08
CA SER A 419 19.32 -20.22 -1.64
C SER A 419 19.62 -21.59 -2.18
N ALA A 420 20.90 -21.91 -2.45
CA ALA A 420 21.29 -23.26 -2.87
C ALA A 420 21.07 -24.33 -1.77
N GLY A 421 20.41 -23.99 -0.67
CA GLY A 421 20.65 -24.56 0.64
C GLY A 421 22.09 -24.23 1.08
N GLU A 422 22.32 -24.04 2.38
CA GLU A 422 23.67 -24.36 2.85
C GLU A 422 23.88 -25.85 2.57
N PRO A 423 25.00 -26.29 1.95
CA PRO A 423 25.30 -27.71 1.86
C PRO A 423 25.23 -28.25 3.27
N CYS A 424 24.27 -29.14 3.50
CA CYS A 424 23.97 -29.65 4.81
C CYS A 424 25.16 -30.47 5.28
N GLY A 425 26.08 -29.84 6.03
CA GLY A 425 27.26 -30.53 6.54
C GLY A 425 26.85 -31.78 7.33
N GLY A 426 25.67 -31.75 7.95
CA GLY A 426 25.07 -32.88 8.66
C GLY A 426 24.19 -33.82 7.84
N ASP A 427 23.98 -33.63 6.53
CA ASP A 427 23.31 -34.61 5.66
C ASP A 427 24.39 -35.52 5.07
N PHE A 428 24.64 -36.63 5.75
CA PHE A 428 25.74 -37.54 5.42
C PHE A 428 25.33 -38.59 4.40
N ASP A 429 24.03 -38.85 4.23
CA ASP A 429 23.52 -39.85 3.30
C ASP A 429 22.98 -39.26 1.99
N GLY A 430 22.87 -37.93 1.92
CA GLY A 430 22.48 -37.16 0.75
C GLY A 430 21.00 -37.26 0.44
N ASP A 431 20.15 -37.53 1.45
CA ASP A 431 18.70 -37.62 1.28
C ASP A 431 17.99 -36.26 1.27
N GLY A 432 18.74 -35.17 1.45
CA GLY A 432 18.27 -33.80 1.41
C GLY A 432 17.68 -33.33 2.74
N SER A 433 17.89 -34.07 3.85
CA SER A 433 17.41 -33.72 5.18
C SER A 433 18.38 -34.19 6.27
N VAL A 434 18.58 -33.39 7.33
CA VAL A 434 19.30 -33.85 8.52
C VAL A 434 18.33 -34.54 9.46
N GLY A 435 18.43 -35.86 9.56
CA GLY A 435 17.49 -36.69 10.29
C GLY A 435 18.13 -37.78 11.15
N PHE A 436 17.32 -38.80 11.44
CA PHE A 436 17.77 -39.91 12.27
C PHE A 436 18.91 -40.71 11.62
N THR A 437 18.91 -40.83 10.31
CA THR A 437 19.96 -41.57 9.58
C THR A 437 21.31 -40.87 9.71
N ASP A 438 21.33 -39.55 9.63
CA ASP A 438 22.53 -38.74 9.83
C ASP A 438 23.03 -38.75 11.26
N LEU A 439 22.11 -38.70 12.23
CA LEU A 439 22.45 -38.87 13.64
C LEU A 439 23.17 -40.19 13.88
N VAL A 440 22.67 -41.27 13.28
CA VAL A 440 23.30 -42.59 13.39
C VAL A 440 24.67 -42.59 12.70
N SER A 441 24.81 -41.92 11.56
CA SER A 441 26.08 -41.75 10.85
C SER A 441 27.12 -41.02 11.71
N LEU A 442 26.74 -39.90 12.34
CA LEU A 442 27.58 -39.14 13.28
C LEU A 442 28.00 -39.98 14.49
N LEU A 443 27.03 -40.63 15.15
CA LEU A 443 27.31 -41.46 16.33
C LEU A 443 28.18 -42.67 16.00
N SER A 444 28.14 -43.16 14.76
CA SER A 444 28.98 -44.26 14.29
C SER A 444 30.43 -43.84 14.05
N ALA A 445 30.69 -42.56 13.82
CA ALA A 445 32.01 -41.99 13.59
C ALA A 445 32.69 -41.42 14.86
N TRP A 446 32.07 -41.59 16.04
CA TRP A 446 32.49 -40.97 17.29
C TRP A 446 33.96 -41.26 17.65
N GLY A 447 34.72 -40.19 17.93
CA GLY A 447 36.15 -40.24 18.23
C GLY A 447 37.03 -39.70 17.09
N PRO A 448 38.33 -40.04 17.07
CA PRO A 448 39.29 -39.47 16.12
C PRO A 448 38.95 -39.74 14.67
N CYS A 449 38.80 -38.66 13.90
CA CYS A 449 38.24 -38.73 12.56
C CYS A 449 38.77 -37.58 11.70
N VAL A 450 40.03 -37.69 11.26
CA VAL A 450 40.67 -36.63 10.48
C VAL A 450 40.11 -36.61 9.06
N GLY A 451 39.33 -35.59 8.74
CA GLY A 451 38.80 -35.33 7.40
C GLY A 451 37.59 -36.19 7.01
N CYS A 452 36.84 -36.72 7.98
CA CYS A 452 35.56 -37.33 7.70
C CYS A 452 34.44 -36.29 7.67
N PRO A 453 33.33 -36.55 6.95
CA PRO A 453 32.20 -35.63 6.89
C PRO A 453 31.61 -35.28 8.26
N GLN A 454 31.67 -36.22 9.22
CA GLN A 454 31.06 -36.10 10.55
C GLN A 454 31.80 -35.15 11.51
N ASP A 455 33.03 -34.71 11.17
CA ASP A 455 33.80 -33.68 11.90
C ASP A 455 33.39 -32.30 11.39
N LEU A 456 32.24 -31.83 11.88
CA LEU A 456 31.56 -30.61 11.41
C LEU A 456 32.28 -29.34 11.87
N ASP A 457 32.99 -29.39 13.00
CA ASP A 457 33.75 -28.24 13.52
C ASP A 457 35.24 -28.25 13.13
N GLY A 458 35.71 -29.31 12.45
CA GLY A 458 37.07 -29.44 11.93
C GLY A 458 38.12 -29.61 13.02
N SER A 459 37.73 -30.10 14.20
CA SER A 459 38.62 -30.31 15.34
C SER A 459 39.53 -31.54 15.18
N GLY A 460 39.23 -32.43 14.23
CA GLY A 460 39.90 -33.71 14.00
C GLY A 460 39.33 -34.87 14.81
N ASP A 461 38.27 -34.64 15.59
CA ASP A 461 37.56 -35.63 16.41
C ASP A 461 36.04 -35.41 16.28
N VAL A 462 35.27 -36.45 15.98
CA VAL A 462 33.79 -36.40 16.05
C VAL A 462 33.37 -36.53 17.51
N GLY A 463 32.72 -35.50 18.03
CA GLY A 463 32.34 -35.42 19.44
C GLY A 463 31.05 -34.67 19.70
N PHE A 464 30.96 -34.15 20.92
CA PHE A 464 29.74 -33.49 21.38
C PHE A 464 29.46 -32.18 20.62
N ALA A 465 30.51 -31.47 20.18
CA ALA A 465 30.36 -30.25 19.39
C ALA A 465 29.68 -30.55 18.05
N ASP A 466 30.10 -31.59 17.34
CA ASP A 466 29.48 -32.03 16.08
C ASP A 466 28.04 -32.51 16.29
N LEU A 467 27.76 -33.21 17.38
CA LEU A 467 26.39 -33.62 17.72
C LEU A 467 25.48 -32.40 17.91
N VAL A 468 25.96 -31.35 18.59
CA VAL A 468 25.18 -30.11 18.77
C VAL A 468 24.97 -29.42 17.42
N SER A 469 25.99 -29.36 16.56
CA SER A 469 25.89 -28.82 15.21
C SER A 469 24.85 -29.58 14.37
N LEU A 470 24.88 -30.92 14.37
CA LEU A 470 23.90 -31.74 13.68
C LEU A 470 22.47 -31.55 14.23
N LEU A 471 22.29 -31.57 15.55
CA LEU A 471 20.97 -31.36 16.16
C LEU A 471 20.43 -29.95 15.95
N SER A 472 21.30 -28.95 15.77
CA SER A 472 20.89 -27.58 15.45
C SER A 472 20.34 -27.45 14.02
N ALA A 473 20.68 -28.40 13.14
CA ALA A 473 20.17 -28.51 11.78
C ALA A 473 19.02 -29.53 11.64
N TRP A 474 18.50 -30.08 12.74
CA TRP A 474 17.50 -31.17 12.73
C TRP A 474 16.22 -30.79 11.98
N ASN A 475 15.85 -31.56 10.95
CA ASN A 475 14.78 -31.22 10.01
C ASN A 475 14.92 -29.83 9.36
N GLY A 476 16.07 -29.17 9.48
CA GLY A 476 16.32 -27.77 9.14
C GLY A 476 17.37 -27.61 8.05
N CYS A 477 17.26 -28.46 7.04
CA CYS A 477 18.20 -28.59 5.96
C CYS A 477 17.38 -29.02 4.75
N ILE A 478 17.30 -28.16 3.72
CA ILE A 478 16.56 -28.45 2.49
C ILE A 478 17.57 -28.26 1.37
N GLY A 479 18.08 -29.37 0.82
CA GLY A 479 19.03 -29.34 -0.29
C GLY A 479 19.74 -30.67 -0.53
N GLY A 480 19.19 -31.48 -1.45
CA GLY A 480 19.80 -32.66 -2.05
C GLY A 480 19.20 -32.90 -3.43
#